data_AF-A0A7K5NW09-F1
#
_entry.id   AF-A0A7K5NW09-F1
#
_cell.length_a   1.000
_cell.length_b   1.000
_cell.length_c   1.000
_cell.angle_alpha   90.00
_cell.angle_beta   90.00
_cell.angle_gamma   90.00
#
_symmetry.space_group_name_H-M   'P 1'
#
loop_
_entity.id
_entity.type
_entity.pdbx_description
1 polymer ?
#
loop_
_entity_poly.entity_id
_entity_poly.type
_entity_poly.pdbx_seq_one_letter_code
_entity_poly.pdbx_strand_id
1 'polypeptide(L)'
;VFIENKEASSVLQRQRRANSNRLEEVIPGNLERECIEEKCSFEEAREVFENTEKTVSLLIFLSSLQDGDQCDPNPCKNGAICKDAVSSYVCWCPPGYEGRNCEIDFTCAIKNGGCKHFCRHDPPQKVVCSCAAGYRLHEDGKSCEPTVPYPCGRITAPEAKSKLTRSINTFEHWNITAIDHDDDHDEELDNITETSTTATAATTKITPIIKTGTRVVGGSDSMRGEVPWQIHLVNSHGVGFCGASIINEKWLVTAAHCLQPGDNVTAVAGEYNTNEEDNTEQWRKVVKILPHPTYDATINKHHNDIALLELDQPLSFNSYVTPICIGNRDFTNALLKLGMGTVSGWGSTLFRGRPATTLQILKVPFVDRPTCLKSTSTTILQNMFCAGFSAGGSDTCGGDSGGPYTTEIEGTWFLTGITSWGEECAKPGKYGIYTRVSKYLKWIKDTTRLT
;
A
#
# COMPACT_ATOMS: atom_id res chain seq x y z
N VAL A 1 50.30 -37.89 -46.86
CA VAL A 1 48.90 -37.66 -46.46
C VAL A 1 48.95 -36.91 -45.14
N PHE A 2 48.69 -35.62 -45.13
CA PHE A 2 48.60 -34.85 -43.89
C PHE A 2 47.14 -34.92 -43.43
N ILE A 3 46.92 -35.58 -42.30
CA ILE A 3 45.61 -35.69 -41.66
C ILE A 3 45.44 -34.44 -40.79
N GLU A 4 44.26 -33.81 -40.80
CA GLU A 4 43.99 -32.66 -39.94
C GLU A 4 44.04 -33.06 -38.46
N ASN A 5 44.53 -32.16 -37.59
CA ASN A 5 44.88 -32.44 -36.18
C ASN A 5 43.74 -33.12 -35.39
N LYS A 6 42.47 -32.85 -35.69
CA LYS A 6 41.33 -33.46 -35.00
C LYS A 6 41.10 -34.93 -35.36
N GLU A 7 41.48 -35.37 -36.55
CA GLU A 7 41.29 -36.77 -37.00
C GLU A 7 42.45 -37.68 -36.56
N ALA A 8 43.65 -37.13 -36.38
CA ALA A 8 44.83 -37.87 -35.94
C ALA A 8 44.67 -38.50 -34.53
N SER A 9 43.93 -37.83 -33.63
CA SER A 9 43.66 -38.27 -32.25
C SER A 9 42.81 -39.54 -32.17
N SER A 10 42.08 -39.89 -33.24
CA SER A 10 41.29 -41.13 -33.33
C SER A 10 42.11 -42.36 -33.73
N VAL A 11 43.27 -42.15 -34.36
CA VAL A 11 44.13 -43.21 -34.92
C VAL A 11 45.33 -43.51 -34.01
N LEU A 12 45.85 -42.49 -33.31
CA LEU A 12 46.94 -42.63 -32.34
C LEU A 12 46.39 -42.37 -30.93
N GLN A 13 46.16 -43.43 -30.15
CA GLN A 13 45.91 -43.29 -28.71
C GLN A 13 47.19 -42.81 -28.01
N ARG A 14 47.39 -41.50 -27.97
CA ARG A 14 48.47 -40.87 -27.22
C ARG A 14 48.11 -40.91 -25.73
N GLN A 15 48.99 -41.47 -24.90
CA GLN A 15 48.79 -41.44 -23.44
C GLN A 15 48.84 -40.00 -22.92
N ARG A 16 47.97 -39.70 -21.95
CA ARG A 16 47.99 -38.44 -21.19
C ARG A 16 49.35 -38.25 -20.53
N ARG A 17 49.84 -37.01 -20.49
CA ARG A 17 51.09 -36.70 -19.79
C ARG A 17 50.88 -36.75 -18.27
N ALA A 18 49.74 -36.19 -17.83
CA ALA A 18 49.29 -36.12 -16.45
C ALA A 18 49.21 -37.51 -15.78
N ASN A 19 49.84 -37.64 -14.60
CA ASN A 19 49.84 -38.87 -13.79
C ASN A 19 50.43 -40.11 -14.49
N SER A 20 51.28 -39.91 -15.51
CA SER A 20 52.11 -41.01 -16.01
C SER A 20 53.16 -41.28 -14.93
N ASN A 21 53.26 -42.52 -14.42
CA ASN A 21 54.16 -42.93 -13.32
C ASN A 21 55.68 -42.78 -13.62
N ARG A 22 56.10 -41.81 -14.44
CA ARG A 22 57.47 -41.50 -14.86
C ARG A 22 57.72 -39.99 -14.69
N LEU A 23 58.66 -39.64 -13.79
CA LEU A 23 59.46 -38.40 -13.74
C LEU A 23 58.91 -37.21 -14.57
N GLU A 24 57.67 -36.80 -14.28
CA GLU A 24 56.94 -35.77 -15.03
C GLU A 24 57.68 -34.42 -14.94
N GLU A 25 58.30 -34.15 -13.79
CA GLU A 25 59.13 -32.98 -13.47
C GLU A 25 60.42 -32.83 -14.31
N VAL A 26 60.85 -33.86 -15.06
CA VAL A 26 62.08 -33.81 -15.87
C VAL A 26 61.81 -33.28 -17.28
N ILE A 27 60.54 -33.12 -17.65
CA ILE A 27 60.13 -32.78 -19.01
C ILE A 27 59.55 -31.35 -19.02
N PRO A 28 60.01 -30.45 -19.90
CA PRO A 28 59.46 -29.10 -19.97
C PRO A 28 57.97 -29.11 -20.31
N GLY A 29 57.22 -28.29 -19.58
CA GLY A 29 55.77 -28.13 -19.73
C GLY A 29 55.38 -27.69 -21.14
N ASN A 30 54.21 -28.13 -21.60
CA ASN A 30 53.71 -27.82 -22.94
C ASN A 30 52.26 -27.35 -22.89
N LEU A 31 52.05 -26.08 -23.24
CA LEU A 31 50.74 -25.42 -23.20
C LEU A 31 49.64 -26.19 -23.94
N GLU A 32 49.92 -26.58 -25.18
CA GLU A 32 48.93 -27.19 -26.07
C GLU A 32 48.52 -28.57 -25.55
N ARG A 33 49.48 -29.35 -25.05
CA ARG A 33 49.24 -30.72 -24.60
C ARG A 33 48.67 -30.81 -23.19
N GLU A 34 49.16 -30.01 -22.25
CA GLU A 34 48.81 -30.14 -20.83
C GLU A 34 47.60 -29.30 -20.43
N CYS A 35 47.43 -28.13 -21.05
CA CYS A 35 46.41 -27.16 -20.65
C CYS A 35 45.31 -26.91 -21.71
N ILE A 36 45.55 -27.18 -23.00
CA ILE A 36 44.54 -27.01 -24.07
C ILE A 36 43.88 -28.34 -24.44
N GLU A 37 44.68 -29.39 -24.67
CA GLU A 37 44.18 -30.76 -24.94
C GLU A 37 43.72 -31.48 -23.66
N GLU A 38 44.34 -31.16 -22.52
CA GLU A 38 44.08 -31.73 -21.19
C GLU A 38 43.73 -30.62 -20.17
N LYS A 39 43.35 -31.00 -18.95
CA LYS A 39 43.10 -30.07 -17.85
C LYS A 39 44.32 -30.04 -16.93
N CYS A 40 45.06 -28.93 -16.95
CA CYS A 40 46.23 -28.72 -16.10
C CYS A 40 45.90 -28.07 -14.75
N SER A 41 46.77 -28.31 -13.77
CA SER A 41 46.84 -27.66 -12.46
C SER A 41 47.56 -26.31 -12.52
N PHE A 42 47.50 -25.55 -11.42
CA PHE A 42 48.17 -24.25 -11.34
C PHE A 42 49.69 -24.39 -11.46
N GLU A 43 50.25 -25.41 -10.82
CA GLU A 43 51.67 -25.74 -10.85
C GLU A 43 52.15 -26.05 -12.28
N GLU A 44 51.40 -26.89 -13.02
CA GLU A 44 51.70 -27.23 -14.42
C GLU A 44 51.58 -26.02 -15.36
N ALA A 45 50.54 -25.19 -15.21
CA ALA A 45 50.40 -23.96 -15.98
C ALA A 45 51.51 -22.93 -15.67
N ARG A 46 52.09 -22.99 -14.47
CA ARG A 46 53.20 -22.12 -14.05
C ARG A 46 54.54 -22.54 -14.67
N GLU A 47 54.72 -23.83 -14.93
CA GLU A 47 55.91 -24.36 -15.61
C GLU A 47 56.02 -23.88 -17.07
N VAL A 48 54.90 -23.54 -17.70
CA VAL A 48 54.88 -23.04 -19.10
C VAL A 48 55.26 -21.56 -19.21
N PHE A 49 54.80 -20.71 -18.29
CA PHE A 49 54.90 -19.26 -18.44
C PHE A 49 55.92 -18.58 -17.52
N GLU A 50 56.42 -19.29 -16.49
CA GLU A 50 57.37 -18.81 -15.47
C GLU A 50 57.02 -17.42 -14.89
N ASN A 51 55.75 -17.02 -14.96
CA ASN A 51 55.25 -15.72 -14.56
C ASN A 51 53.83 -15.87 -14.02
N THR A 52 53.64 -15.48 -12.77
CA THR A 52 52.39 -15.65 -12.03
C THR A 52 51.20 -14.94 -12.70
N GLU A 53 51.38 -13.73 -13.23
CA GLU A 53 50.30 -12.98 -13.88
C GLU A 53 49.86 -13.65 -15.19
N LYS A 54 50.82 -14.15 -15.98
CA LYS A 54 50.52 -14.88 -17.23
C LYS A 54 49.86 -16.23 -16.96
N THR A 55 50.31 -16.96 -15.94
CA THR A 55 49.71 -18.23 -15.52
C THR A 55 48.28 -18.04 -15.04
N VAL A 56 48.03 -17.04 -14.18
CA VAL A 56 46.67 -16.69 -13.73
C VAL A 56 45.80 -16.28 -14.92
N SER A 57 46.31 -15.44 -15.82
CA SER A 57 45.55 -15.01 -17.01
C SER A 57 45.16 -16.18 -17.92
N LEU A 58 46.07 -17.13 -18.13
CA LEU A 58 45.80 -18.34 -18.90
C LEU A 58 44.74 -19.21 -18.22
N LEU A 59 44.86 -19.45 -16.92
CA LEU A 59 43.92 -20.31 -16.19
C LEU A 59 42.52 -19.70 -16.17
N ILE A 60 42.41 -18.38 -16.04
CA ILE A 60 41.13 -17.66 -16.20
C ILE A 60 40.57 -17.89 -17.60
N PHE A 61 41.40 -17.74 -18.65
CA PHE A 61 40.98 -17.97 -20.03
C PHE A 61 40.52 -19.43 -20.27
N LEU A 62 41.28 -20.42 -19.81
CA LEU A 62 40.92 -21.83 -19.93
C LEU A 62 39.67 -22.18 -19.12
N SER A 63 39.50 -21.59 -17.94
CA SER A 63 38.27 -21.76 -17.16
C SER A 63 37.05 -21.21 -17.91
N SER A 64 37.16 -20.05 -18.57
CA SER A 64 36.06 -19.48 -19.34
C SER A 64 35.67 -20.31 -20.57
N LEU A 65 36.59 -21.11 -21.12
CA LEU A 65 36.31 -22.00 -22.25
C LEU A 65 35.64 -23.33 -21.86
N GLN A 66 35.77 -23.76 -20.61
CA GLN A 66 35.25 -25.04 -20.13
C GLN A 66 33.91 -24.91 -19.36
N ASP A 67 33.47 -23.68 -19.14
CA ASP A 67 32.35 -23.34 -18.25
C ASP A 67 30.96 -23.46 -18.91
N GLY A 68 30.89 -23.50 -20.26
CA GLY A 68 29.64 -23.59 -21.02
C GLY A 68 28.85 -22.28 -21.04
N ASP A 69 27.86 -22.14 -21.93
CA ASP A 69 26.99 -20.94 -21.96
C ASP A 69 25.88 -21.07 -20.91
N GLN A 70 25.95 -20.30 -19.82
CA GLN A 70 24.93 -20.33 -18.77
C GLN A 70 23.64 -19.59 -19.16
N CYS A 71 23.58 -19.01 -20.35
CA CYS A 71 22.38 -18.52 -20.98
C CYS A 71 21.64 -19.57 -21.82
N ASP A 72 22.07 -20.85 -21.84
CA ASP A 72 21.34 -21.94 -22.49
C ASP A 72 21.03 -23.11 -21.54
N PRO A 73 19.75 -23.33 -21.15
CA PRO A 73 18.56 -22.57 -21.55
C PRO A 73 18.49 -21.20 -20.86
N ASN A 74 17.93 -20.19 -21.55
CA ASN A 74 17.90 -18.81 -21.04
C ASN A 74 17.20 -18.73 -19.66
N PRO A 75 17.96 -18.41 -18.58
CA PRO A 75 17.42 -18.37 -17.23
C PRO A 75 16.60 -17.09 -16.98
N CYS A 76 16.85 -16.02 -17.75
CA CYS A 76 16.23 -14.72 -17.56
C CYS A 76 14.75 -14.72 -17.99
N LYS A 77 13.90 -14.06 -17.20
CA LYS A 77 12.45 -13.96 -17.37
C LYS A 77 12.05 -12.60 -17.91
N ASN A 78 10.77 -12.46 -18.26
CA ASN A 78 10.11 -11.19 -18.59
C ASN A 78 10.81 -10.37 -19.70
N GLY A 79 11.38 -11.06 -20.70
CA GLY A 79 12.03 -10.42 -21.85
C GLY A 79 13.42 -9.84 -21.56
N ALA A 80 14.06 -10.24 -20.46
CA ALA A 80 15.41 -9.82 -20.11
C ALA A 80 16.50 -10.41 -21.01
N ILE A 81 17.59 -9.65 -21.16
CA ILE A 81 18.75 -10.05 -21.97
C ILE A 81 19.73 -10.80 -21.07
N CYS A 82 20.01 -12.06 -21.39
CA CYS A 82 21.03 -12.85 -20.68
C CYS A 82 22.42 -12.55 -21.22
N LYS A 83 23.39 -12.35 -20.32
CA LYS A 83 24.82 -12.33 -20.65
C LYS A 83 25.55 -13.39 -19.84
N ASP A 84 26.25 -14.26 -20.54
CA ASP A 84 27.13 -15.27 -19.95
C ASP A 84 28.29 -14.63 -19.19
N ALA A 85 28.75 -15.27 -18.10
CA ALA A 85 29.86 -14.84 -17.25
C ALA A 85 30.60 -16.05 -16.66
N VAL A 86 31.74 -15.86 -15.99
CA VAL A 86 32.50 -17.00 -15.47
C VAL A 86 31.77 -17.65 -14.29
N SER A 87 31.36 -18.88 -14.49
CA SER A 87 30.56 -19.77 -13.65
C SER A 87 29.24 -19.16 -13.19
N SER A 88 28.69 -18.23 -13.98
CA SER A 88 27.45 -17.53 -13.68
C SER A 88 26.88 -16.82 -14.91
N TYR A 89 25.67 -16.27 -14.77
CA TYR A 89 25.07 -15.40 -15.77
C TYR A 89 24.61 -14.11 -15.14
N VAL A 90 24.46 -13.08 -15.97
CA VAL A 90 23.89 -11.79 -15.61
C VAL A 90 22.66 -11.53 -16.46
N CYS A 91 21.50 -11.39 -15.81
CA CYS A 91 20.27 -10.96 -16.48
C CYS A 91 20.17 -9.44 -16.46
N TRP A 92 20.08 -8.85 -17.65
CA TRP A 92 19.83 -7.43 -17.83
C TRP A 92 18.32 -7.22 -17.89
N CYS A 93 17.75 -6.94 -16.72
CA CYS A 93 16.31 -6.80 -16.59
C CYS A 93 15.80 -5.57 -17.33
N PRO A 94 14.71 -5.69 -18.11
CA PRO A 94 14.04 -4.52 -18.63
C PRO A 94 13.50 -3.71 -17.44
N PRO A 95 13.32 -2.39 -17.60
CA PRO A 95 12.78 -1.53 -16.54
C PRO A 95 11.54 -2.15 -15.86
N GLY A 96 11.39 -2.02 -14.54
CA GLY A 96 10.27 -2.59 -13.79
C GLY A 96 10.35 -4.09 -13.49
N TYR A 97 11.47 -4.75 -13.79
CA TYR A 97 11.77 -6.10 -13.31
C TYR A 97 13.09 -6.12 -12.55
N GLU A 98 13.15 -6.89 -11.47
CA GLU A 98 14.33 -7.13 -10.65
C GLU A 98 14.43 -8.63 -10.30
N GLY A 99 15.45 -9.01 -9.53
CA GLY A 99 15.76 -10.40 -9.21
C GLY A 99 16.88 -10.95 -10.07
N ARG A 100 17.45 -12.08 -9.65
CA ARG A 100 18.59 -12.70 -10.35
C ARG A 100 18.22 -13.06 -11.79
N ASN A 101 16.96 -13.43 -11.99
CA ASN A 101 16.41 -13.87 -13.27
C ASN A 101 15.36 -12.90 -13.78
N CYS A 102 15.26 -11.69 -13.25
CA CYS A 102 14.22 -10.71 -13.58
C CYS A 102 12.79 -11.22 -13.33
N GLU A 103 12.63 -12.12 -12.36
CA GLU A 103 11.37 -12.76 -11.99
C GLU A 103 10.46 -11.87 -11.13
N ILE A 104 11.00 -10.79 -10.54
CA ILE A 104 10.28 -9.88 -9.65
C ILE A 104 9.74 -8.72 -10.47
N ASP A 105 8.41 -8.57 -10.55
CA ASP A 105 7.74 -7.45 -11.21
C ASP A 105 7.52 -6.28 -10.22
N PHE A 106 8.03 -5.10 -10.57
CA PHE A 106 7.83 -3.82 -9.88
C PHE A 106 7.11 -2.84 -10.80
N THR A 107 5.84 -3.09 -11.06
CA THR A 107 4.89 -2.11 -11.58
C THR A 107 4.14 -1.44 -10.42
N CYS A 108 3.52 -0.27 -10.63
CA CYS A 108 2.64 0.31 -9.61
C CYS A 108 1.46 -0.61 -9.23
N ALA A 109 1.12 -1.56 -10.11
CA ALA A 109 0.12 -2.57 -9.85
C ALA A 109 0.56 -3.63 -8.82
N ILE A 110 1.87 -3.87 -8.66
CA ILE A 110 2.42 -4.93 -7.81
C ILE A 110 3.25 -4.27 -6.70
N LYS A 111 2.84 -4.48 -5.44
CA LYS A 111 3.48 -3.86 -4.26
C LYS A 111 3.68 -2.34 -4.40
N ASN A 112 2.78 -1.66 -5.12
CA ASN A 112 2.87 -0.22 -5.40
C ASN A 112 4.23 0.21 -5.99
N GLY A 113 4.86 -0.64 -6.81
CA GLY A 113 6.17 -0.38 -7.39
C GLY A 113 7.32 -0.28 -6.38
N GLY A 114 7.09 -0.72 -5.14
CA GLY A 114 8.01 -0.51 -4.01
C GLY A 114 7.99 0.91 -3.45
N CYS A 115 7.08 1.78 -3.89
CA CYS A 115 6.94 3.12 -3.34
C CYS A 115 6.24 3.08 -1.98
N LYS A 116 6.81 3.78 -1.00
CA LYS A 116 6.21 3.88 0.35
C LYS A 116 4.85 4.60 0.35
N HIS A 117 4.71 5.64 -0.47
CA HIS A 117 3.46 6.39 -0.62
C HIS A 117 2.91 6.25 -2.05
N PHE A 118 3.22 7.18 -2.96
CA PHE A 118 2.58 7.21 -4.26
C PHE A 118 3.49 6.63 -5.34
N CYS A 119 2.89 5.85 -6.25
CA CYS A 119 3.56 5.32 -7.44
C CYS A 119 2.90 5.90 -8.70
N ARG A 120 3.71 6.31 -9.67
CA ARG A 120 3.25 6.66 -11.02
C ARG A 120 4.13 6.00 -12.08
N HIS A 121 3.57 5.75 -13.25
CA HIS A 121 4.31 5.29 -14.42
C HIS A 121 4.75 6.50 -15.26
N ASP A 122 6.04 6.64 -15.56
CA ASP A 122 6.58 7.81 -16.27
C ASP A 122 7.75 7.43 -17.21
N PRO A 123 7.47 7.05 -18.48
CA PRO A 123 8.49 6.55 -19.41
C PRO A 123 9.64 7.55 -19.62
N PRO A 124 10.93 7.14 -19.56
CA PRO A 124 11.45 5.76 -19.65
C PRO A 124 11.49 4.98 -18.32
N GLN A 125 11.14 5.59 -17.19
CA GLN A 125 11.14 4.95 -15.87
C GLN A 125 9.78 4.30 -15.60
N LYS A 126 9.71 2.96 -15.46
CA LYS A 126 8.43 2.27 -15.24
C LYS A 126 7.77 2.60 -13.90
N VAL A 127 8.51 3.12 -12.92
CA VAL A 127 8.00 3.52 -11.61
C VAL A 127 8.72 4.77 -11.14
N VAL A 128 7.95 5.80 -10.79
CA VAL A 128 8.41 7.01 -10.10
C VAL A 128 7.62 7.14 -8.81
N CYS A 129 8.33 7.20 -7.69
CA CYS A 129 7.71 7.37 -6.38
C CYS A 129 7.58 8.84 -6.00
N SER A 130 6.52 9.18 -5.26
CA SER A 130 6.37 10.49 -4.63
C SER A 130 5.71 10.35 -3.25
N CYS A 131 5.83 11.40 -2.43
CA CYS A 131 5.45 11.35 -1.02
C CYS A 131 4.27 12.28 -0.69
N ALA A 132 3.55 11.95 0.38
CA ALA A 132 2.50 12.79 0.94
C ALA A 132 3.04 14.09 1.56
N ALA A 133 2.14 15.03 1.86
CA ALA A 133 2.50 16.32 2.46
C ALA A 133 3.24 16.14 3.80
N GLY A 134 4.34 16.89 3.98
CA GLY A 134 5.21 16.76 5.15
C GLY A 134 6.21 15.61 5.07
N TYR A 135 6.40 15.00 3.89
CA TYR A 135 7.43 14.01 3.62
C TYR A 135 8.26 14.37 2.39
N ARG A 136 9.52 13.90 2.36
CA ARG A 136 10.42 13.94 1.19
C ARG A 136 10.75 12.52 0.73
N LEU A 137 11.00 12.37 -0.55
CA LEU A 137 11.53 11.12 -1.11
C LEU A 137 12.99 10.95 -0.63
N HIS A 138 13.30 9.78 -0.11
CA HIS A 138 14.64 9.39 0.29
C HIS A 138 15.53 9.13 -0.94
N GLU A 139 16.83 9.03 -0.72
CA GLU A 139 17.83 8.85 -1.79
C GLU A 139 17.69 7.50 -2.52
N ASP A 140 17.05 6.51 -1.89
CA ASP A 140 16.70 5.22 -2.52
C ASP A 140 15.61 5.34 -3.60
N GLY A 141 14.98 6.51 -3.75
CA GLY A 141 13.92 6.75 -4.72
C GLY A 141 12.59 6.06 -4.42
N LYS A 142 12.43 5.43 -3.24
CA LYS A 142 11.26 4.62 -2.85
C LYS A 142 10.69 4.99 -1.49
N SER A 143 11.54 5.28 -0.51
CA SER A 143 11.15 5.59 0.86
C SER A 143 10.72 7.05 1.02
N CYS A 144 9.82 7.29 1.97
CA CYS A 144 9.36 8.64 2.33
C CYS A 144 9.72 8.97 3.78
N GLU A 145 10.47 10.06 3.96
CA GLU A 145 10.95 10.55 5.24
C GLU A 145 10.23 11.83 5.66
N PRO A 146 9.78 11.95 6.92
CA PRO A 146 9.18 13.17 7.45
C PRO A 146 10.12 14.38 7.32
N THR A 147 9.60 15.50 6.81
CA THR A 147 10.31 16.79 6.76
C THR A 147 9.87 17.77 7.83
N VAL A 148 8.74 17.48 8.49
CA VAL A 148 8.16 18.29 9.56
C VAL A 148 7.96 17.43 10.82
N PRO A 149 7.89 18.04 12.03
CA PRO A 149 7.71 17.30 13.27
C PRO A 149 6.40 16.49 13.33
N TYR A 150 5.35 17.04 12.72
CA TYR A 150 4.00 16.50 12.72
C TYR A 150 3.49 16.32 11.28
N PRO A 151 4.05 15.36 10.52
CA PRO A 151 3.64 15.14 9.14
C PRO A 151 2.25 14.52 9.10
N CYS A 152 1.57 14.57 7.95
CA CYS A 152 0.25 14.00 7.86
C CYS A 152 0.26 12.49 8.16
N GLY A 153 -0.86 11.98 8.68
CA GLY A 153 -1.11 10.55 8.83
C GLY A 153 -0.14 9.85 9.78
N ARG A 154 0.58 10.57 10.64
CA ARG A 154 1.55 9.98 11.57
C ARG A 154 1.13 10.17 13.02
N ILE A 155 1.05 9.07 13.75
CA ILE A 155 0.76 9.09 15.18
C ILE A 155 2.07 9.37 15.93
N THR A 156 2.11 10.50 16.66
CA THR A 156 3.31 10.95 17.37
C THR A 156 3.17 10.92 18.90
N ALA A 157 1.95 10.81 19.42
CA ALA A 157 1.65 10.67 20.84
C ALA A 157 2.41 9.51 21.50
N PRO A 158 3.09 9.75 22.64
CA PRO A 158 3.92 8.74 23.29
C PRO A 158 3.10 7.53 23.78
N GLU A 159 1.87 7.75 24.23
CA GLU A 159 0.97 6.71 24.74
C GLU A 159 0.61 5.72 23.62
N ALA A 160 0.24 6.24 22.45
CA ALA A 160 -0.18 5.45 21.29
C ALA A 160 1.00 4.75 20.58
N LYS A 161 2.23 5.29 20.64
CA LYS A 161 3.42 4.68 20.04
C LYS A 161 3.74 3.29 20.58
N SER A 162 3.41 3.01 21.85
CA SER A 162 3.69 1.72 22.50
C SER A 162 3.00 0.52 21.82
N LYS A 163 1.84 0.76 21.18
CA LYS A 163 0.99 -0.26 20.53
C LYS A 163 1.31 -0.47 19.04
N LEU A 164 2.00 0.49 18.41
CA LEU A 164 2.31 0.50 16.97
C LEU A 164 3.56 -0.32 16.60
N THR A 165 4.11 -1.13 17.52
CA THR A 165 5.33 -1.93 17.32
C THR A 165 5.21 -3.07 16.30
N ARG A 166 4.05 -3.21 15.63
CA ARG A 166 3.84 -4.17 14.55
C ARG A 166 2.96 -3.57 13.44
N SER A 167 3.56 -2.81 12.53
CA SER A 167 2.91 -2.45 11.27
C SER A 167 2.65 -3.74 10.46
N ILE A 168 1.44 -3.90 9.96
CA ILE A 168 1.13 -4.98 9.02
C ILE A 168 1.62 -4.52 7.65
N ASN A 169 2.41 -5.35 6.95
CA ASN A 169 2.82 -5.05 5.58
C ASN A 169 1.62 -5.18 4.64
N THR A 170 0.79 -4.13 4.56
CA THR A 170 -0.41 -4.08 3.70
C THR A 170 -0.08 -4.33 2.22
N PHE A 171 1.17 -4.09 1.78
CA PHE A 171 1.62 -4.35 0.41
C PHE A 171 1.80 -5.83 0.04
N GLU A 172 1.81 -6.78 0.99
CA GLU A 172 1.93 -8.21 0.65
C GLU A 172 0.77 -8.69 -0.25
N HIS A 173 -0.39 -8.03 -0.15
CA HIS A 173 -1.60 -8.35 -0.92
C HIS A 173 -1.85 -7.35 -2.07
N TRP A 174 -0.96 -6.38 -2.30
CA TRP A 174 -1.13 -5.38 -3.35
C TRP A 174 -0.78 -5.95 -4.72
N ASN A 175 -1.78 -6.58 -5.35
CA ASN A 175 -1.72 -7.05 -6.72
C ASN A 175 -2.96 -6.57 -7.49
N ILE A 176 -2.81 -5.47 -8.24
CA ILE A 176 -3.88 -4.81 -8.99
C ILE A 176 -4.08 -5.43 -10.38
N THR A 177 -3.26 -6.41 -10.79
CA THR A 177 -3.43 -7.08 -12.10
C THR A 177 -4.72 -7.91 -12.21
N ALA A 178 -5.51 -8.01 -11.13
CA ALA A 178 -6.78 -8.73 -11.05
C ALA A 178 -7.99 -7.80 -10.74
N ILE A 179 -7.90 -6.50 -11.02
CA ILE A 179 -9.05 -5.59 -10.89
C ILE A 179 -9.68 -5.35 -12.26
N ASP A 180 -10.93 -5.81 -12.41
CA ASP A 180 -11.80 -5.56 -13.54
C ASP A 180 -11.77 -4.08 -13.97
N HIS A 181 -11.55 -3.88 -15.28
CA HIS A 181 -11.77 -2.63 -15.99
C HIS A 181 -13.27 -2.29 -16.01
N ASP A 182 -13.82 -1.91 -14.87
CA ASP A 182 -15.26 -1.61 -14.74
C ASP A 182 -15.51 -0.13 -14.34
N ASP A 183 -14.53 0.77 -14.50
CA ASP A 183 -14.71 2.20 -14.16
C ASP A 183 -14.25 3.15 -15.29
N ASP A 184 -14.23 2.66 -16.54
CA ASP A 184 -14.00 3.47 -17.75
C ASP A 184 -15.04 3.06 -18.81
N HIS A 185 -16.31 3.46 -18.64
CA HIS A 185 -17.25 3.67 -19.75
C HIS A 185 -18.48 4.43 -19.26
N ASP A 186 -18.52 5.73 -19.57
CA ASP A 186 -19.77 6.46 -19.74
C ASP A 186 -20.34 6.15 -21.14
N GLU A 187 -21.67 6.05 -21.18
CA GLU A 187 -22.61 6.00 -22.31
C GLU A 187 -22.97 4.65 -23.00
N GLU A 188 -24.29 4.46 -22.99
CA GLU A 188 -25.18 3.62 -23.82
C GLU A 188 -25.59 2.19 -23.39
N LEU A 189 -26.92 2.00 -23.52
CA LEU A 189 -27.76 0.93 -23.02
C LEU A 189 -27.76 -0.35 -23.88
N ASP A 190 -28.13 -1.42 -23.18
CA ASP A 190 -29.02 -2.52 -23.54
C ASP A 190 -28.51 -3.89 -24.04
N ASN A 191 -29.14 -4.88 -23.38
CA ASN A 191 -29.46 -6.26 -23.76
C ASN A 191 -28.54 -7.44 -23.35
N ILE A 192 -28.93 -8.04 -22.20
CA ILE A 192 -29.33 -9.45 -21.98
C ILE A 192 -28.50 -10.53 -22.70
N THR A 193 -27.89 -11.49 -21.97
CA THR A 193 -28.44 -12.85 -21.69
C THR A 193 -27.47 -13.68 -20.81
N GLU A 194 -28.07 -14.50 -19.94
CA GLU A 194 -27.49 -15.46 -19.00
C GLU A 194 -26.52 -16.48 -19.64
N THR A 195 -25.50 -16.94 -18.91
CA THR A 195 -25.31 -18.39 -18.66
C THR A 195 -24.38 -18.67 -17.46
N SER A 196 -24.82 -19.61 -16.63
CA SER A 196 -24.17 -20.18 -15.46
C SER A 196 -23.00 -21.11 -15.81
N THR A 197 -21.91 -21.10 -15.03
CA THR A 197 -21.14 -22.33 -14.75
C THR A 197 -20.51 -22.31 -13.34
N THR A 198 -20.68 -23.44 -12.68
CA THR A 198 -20.24 -23.83 -11.33
C THR A 198 -18.78 -24.28 -11.30
N ALA A 199 -18.02 -23.88 -10.29
CA ALA A 199 -16.85 -24.64 -9.82
C ALA A 199 -16.63 -24.45 -8.31
N THR A 200 -16.82 -25.53 -7.57
CA THR A 200 -16.58 -25.74 -6.13
C THR A 200 -15.10 -25.93 -5.82
N ALA A 201 -14.58 -25.27 -4.78
CA ALA A 201 -13.38 -25.72 -4.06
C ALA A 201 -13.49 -25.35 -2.57
N ALA A 202 -13.27 -26.34 -1.71
CA ALA A 202 -13.62 -26.34 -0.30
C ALA A 202 -12.57 -25.68 0.63
N THR A 203 -13.10 -24.97 1.60
CA THR A 203 -12.47 -24.24 2.72
C THR A 203 -11.72 -25.13 3.72
N THR A 204 -10.56 -24.66 4.19
CA THR A 204 -10.03 -24.97 5.54
C THR A 204 -9.99 -23.66 6.34
N LYS A 205 -11.01 -23.43 7.18
CA LYS A 205 -11.12 -22.25 8.05
C LYS A 205 -10.34 -22.48 9.34
N ILE A 206 -9.29 -21.69 9.57
CA ILE A 206 -8.67 -21.53 10.88
C ILE A 206 -9.48 -20.47 11.63
N THR A 207 -10.20 -20.85 12.68
CA THR A 207 -10.96 -19.94 13.54
C THR A 207 -10.08 -19.44 14.69
N PRO A 208 -9.82 -18.11 14.81
CA PRO A 208 -9.16 -17.56 15.98
C PRO A 208 -10.15 -17.46 17.15
N ILE A 209 -9.68 -17.83 18.34
CA ILE A 209 -10.43 -17.76 19.60
C ILE A 209 -10.45 -16.30 20.07
N ILE A 210 -11.60 -15.63 19.95
CA ILE A 210 -11.81 -14.26 20.45
C ILE A 210 -12.25 -14.36 21.93
N LYS A 211 -11.40 -13.88 22.85
CA LYS A 211 -11.76 -13.67 24.25
C LYS A 211 -12.80 -12.55 24.34
N THR A 212 -13.89 -12.85 25.04
CA THR A 212 -15.02 -11.95 25.29
C THR A 212 -14.65 -10.85 26.30
N GLY A 213 -14.94 -9.60 25.94
CA GLY A 213 -14.74 -8.43 26.80
C GLY A 213 -15.33 -7.16 26.18
N THR A 214 -16.64 -6.99 26.38
CA THR A 214 -17.45 -5.75 26.39
C THR A 214 -17.11 -4.53 25.51
N ARG A 215 -18.17 -4.13 24.76
CA ARG A 215 -18.73 -2.77 24.57
C ARG A 215 -18.36 -2.02 23.28
N VAL A 216 -19.38 -1.34 22.76
CA VAL A 216 -19.71 -1.13 21.33
C VAL A 216 -19.96 -2.46 20.64
N VAL A 217 -20.93 -2.58 19.75
CA VAL A 217 -20.95 -3.78 18.90
C VAL A 217 -19.69 -3.65 18.03
N GLY A 218 -18.59 -4.31 18.43
CA GLY A 218 -17.34 -4.46 17.67
C GLY A 218 -16.14 -3.56 17.98
N GLY A 219 -16.35 -2.36 18.54
CA GLY A 219 -15.29 -1.34 18.71
C GLY A 219 -14.48 -1.47 20.01
N SER A 220 -13.46 -0.64 20.17
CA SER A 220 -12.70 -0.51 21.42
C SER A 220 -12.33 0.94 21.72
N ASP A 221 -12.16 1.26 23.00
CA ASP A 221 -11.62 2.55 23.44
C ASP A 221 -10.26 2.82 22.77
N SER A 222 -10.10 4.02 22.22
CA SER A 222 -8.82 4.48 21.71
C SER A 222 -7.87 4.85 22.86
N MET A 223 -6.58 4.86 22.56
CA MET A 223 -5.58 5.54 23.39
C MET A 223 -5.59 7.04 23.08
N ARG A 224 -5.22 7.84 24.08
CA ARG A 224 -5.00 9.28 23.89
C ARG A 224 -4.00 9.51 22.75
N GLY A 225 -4.40 10.32 21.77
CA GLY A 225 -3.60 10.62 20.59
C GLY A 225 -3.44 9.48 19.57
N GLU A 226 -4.22 8.39 19.67
CA GLU A 226 -4.23 7.31 18.64
C GLU A 226 -4.84 7.79 17.32
N VAL A 227 -5.72 8.79 17.35
CA VAL A 227 -6.37 9.37 16.15
C VAL A 227 -6.26 10.91 16.14
N PRO A 228 -5.05 11.47 15.94
CA PRO A 228 -4.79 12.90 16.12
C PRO A 228 -5.41 13.83 15.05
N TRP A 229 -5.99 13.25 13.98
CA TRP A 229 -6.72 13.98 12.94
C TRP A 229 -8.23 14.05 13.19
N GLN A 230 -8.72 13.39 14.24
CA GLN A 230 -10.14 13.40 14.59
C GLN A 230 -10.56 14.79 15.10
N ILE A 231 -11.71 15.25 14.63
CA ILE A 231 -12.39 16.44 15.14
C ILE A 231 -13.73 16.04 15.74
N HIS A 232 -14.08 16.70 16.83
CA HIS A 232 -15.42 16.70 17.40
C HIS A 232 -16.14 18.01 17.01
N LEU A 233 -17.23 17.91 16.25
CA LEU A 233 -18.05 19.07 15.89
C LEU A 233 -19.13 19.26 16.93
N VAL A 234 -19.13 20.43 17.55
CA VAL A 234 -20.09 20.83 18.58
C VAL A 234 -20.92 22.03 18.13
N ASN A 235 -22.18 22.04 18.52
CA ASN A 235 -23.09 23.14 18.23
C ASN A 235 -22.95 24.29 19.25
N SER A 236 -23.77 25.32 19.11
CA SER A 236 -23.79 26.49 20.02
C SER A 236 -24.11 26.18 21.49
N HIS A 237 -24.68 24.99 21.77
CA HIS A 237 -24.98 24.53 23.13
C HIS A 237 -23.87 23.65 23.71
N GLY A 238 -22.74 23.49 23.00
CA GLY A 238 -21.65 22.61 23.40
C GLY A 238 -21.95 21.12 23.21
N VAL A 239 -23.02 20.78 22.47
CA VAL A 239 -23.40 19.38 22.23
C VAL A 239 -22.74 18.89 20.94
N GLY A 240 -22.00 17.80 21.07
CA GLY A 240 -21.43 17.04 19.96
C GLY A 240 -22.49 16.43 19.06
N PHE A 241 -22.34 16.58 17.74
CA PHE A 241 -23.31 16.04 16.78
C PHE A 241 -22.70 15.26 15.62
N CYS A 242 -21.46 15.59 15.23
CA CYS A 242 -20.75 14.91 14.16
C CYS A 242 -19.24 14.89 14.40
N GLY A 243 -18.54 14.05 13.65
CA GLY A 243 -17.09 14.08 13.50
C GLY A 243 -16.64 14.91 12.30
N ALA A 244 -15.34 15.20 12.24
CA ALA A 244 -14.67 15.68 11.05
C ALA A 244 -13.20 15.21 11.05
N SER A 245 -12.47 15.50 9.98
CA SER A 245 -11.06 15.16 9.82
C SER A 245 -10.22 16.38 9.46
N ILE A 246 -9.03 16.50 10.05
CA ILE A 246 -8.09 17.59 9.76
C ILE A 246 -7.38 17.34 8.42
N ILE A 247 -7.60 18.20 7.43
CA ILE A 247 -6.86 18.13 6.15
C ILE A 247 -5.54 18.91 6.26
N ASN A 248 -5.59 20.12 6.79
CA ASN A 248 -4.44 20.97 7.05
C ASN A 248 -4.74 21.90 8.24
N GLU A 249 -3.85 22.85 8.51
CA GLU A 249 -3.97 23.75 9.67
C GLU A 249 -5.26 24.58 9.69
N LYS A 250 -5.86 24.87 8.53
CA LYS A 250 -7.05 25.74 8.43
C LYS A 250 -8.31 25.03 7.95
N TRP A 251 -8.19 23.87 7.32
CA TRP A 251 -9.29 23.18 6.65
C TRP A 251 -9.59 21.81 7.24
N LEU A 252 -10.87 21.55 7.45
CA LEU A 252 -11.41 20.26 7.84
C LEU A 252 -12.32 19.69 6.75
N VAL A 253 -12.55 18.38 6.79
CA VAL A 253 -13.56 17.69 5.97
C VAL A 253 -14.52 16.90 6.84
N THR A 254 -15.80 16.94 6.49
CA THR A 254 -16.89 16.22 7.16
C THR A 254 -17.97 15.84 6.16
N ALA A 255 -19.06 15.25 6.62
CA ALA A 255 -20.25 14.99 5.83
C ALA A 255 -21.10 16.27 5.72
N ALA A 256 -21.64 16.55 4.53
CA ALA A 256 -22.45 17.75 4.31
C ALA A 256 -23.76 17.71 5.10
N HIS A 257 -24.35 16.52 5.29
CA HIS A 257 -25.60 16.35 6.01
C HIS A 257 -25.53 16.70 7.50
N CYS A 258 -24.33 16.80 8.06
CA CYS A 258 -24.10 17.26 9.41
C CYS A 258 -24.39 18.75 9.58
N LEU A 259 -24.45 19.51 8.49
CA LEU A 259 -24.37 20.96 8.49
C LEU A 259 -25.64 21.56 7.89
N GLN A 260 -26.14 22.63 8.51
CA GLN A 260 -27.23 23.44 8.01
C GLN A 260 -26.79 24.89 7.81
N PRO A 261 -27.36 25.62 6.83
CA PRO A 261 -27.07 27.04 6.64
C PRO A 261 -27.37 27.84 7.91
N GLY A 262 -26.39 28.59 8.40
CA GLY A 262 -26.53 29.40 9.61
C GLY A 262 -26.12 28.69 10.92
N ASP A 263 -25.67 27.44 10.85
CA ASP A 263 -25.16 26.73 12.02
C ASP A 263 -23.93 27.44 12.61
N ASN A 264 -23.97 27.66 13.92
CA ASN A 264 -22.81 28.09 14.68
C ASN A 264 -22.05 26.85 15.17
N VAL A 265 -21.09 26.40 14.37
CA VAL A 265 -20.31 25.19 14.60
C VAL A 265 -18.94 25.53 15.17
N THR A 266 -18.55 24.81 16.21
CA THR A 266 -17.19 24.84 16.75
C THR A 266 -16.54 23.47 16.53
N ALA A 267 -15.31 23.48 16.03
CA ALA A 267 -14.49 22.29 15.88
C ALA A 267 -13.55 22.17 17.08
N VAL A 268 -13.52 20.99 17.69
CA VAL A 268 -12.60 20.65 18.79
C VAL A 268 -11.63 19.60 18.28
N ALA A 269 -10.36 19.98 18.15
CA ALA A 269 -9.26 19.07 17.80
C ALA A 269 -8.54 18.60 19.06
N GLY A 270 -7.97 17.39 19.06
CA GLY A 270 -7.24 16.84 20.21
C GLY A 270 -8.12 16.25 21.31
N GLU A 271 -9.45 16.37 21.19
CA GLU A 271 -10.42 15.78 22.10
C GLU A 271 -10.24 14.25 22.23
N TYR A 272 -10.36 13.74 23.46
CA TYR A 272 -10.26 12.32 23.80
C TYR A 272 -11.46 11.86 24.61
N ASN A 273 -11.80 12.59 25.67
CA ASN A 273 -12.90 12.30 26.58
C ASN A 273 -13.78 13.54 26.73
N THR A 274 -14.94 13.52 26.07
CA THR A 274 -15.88 14.65 25.96
C THR A 274 -16.44 15.18 27.29
N ASN A 275 -16.17 14.52 28.42
CA ASN A 275 -16.54 14.98 29.77
C ASN A 275 -15.40 15.65 30.54
N GLU A 276 -14.18 15.63 30.01
CA GLU A 276 -12.96 16.08 30.67
C GLU A 276 -12.22 17.05 29.74
N GLU A 277 -11.70 18.16 30.28
CA GLU A 277 -10.72 18.98 29.56
C GLU A 277 -9.32 18.53 30.00
N ASP A 278 -8.58 17.89 29.11
CA ASP A 278 -7.24 17.37 29.39
C ASP A 278 -6.10 18.27 28.89
N ASN A 279 -6.45 19.46 28.39
CA ASN A 279 -5.57 20.51 27.87
C ASN A 279 -4.86 20.13 26.56
N THR A 280 -5.30 19.07 25.89
CA THR A 280 -4.88 18.78 24.51
C THR A 280 -5.81 19.40 23.47
N GLU A 281 -6.98 19.86 23.91
CA GLU A 281 -8.06 20.35 23.08
C GLU A 281 -7.77 21.73 22.48
N GLN A 282 -8.06 21.86 21.17
CA GLN A 282 -8.01 23.13 20.45
C GLN A 282 -9.37 23.45 19.87
N TRP A 283 -9.99 24.50 20.41
CA TRP A 283 -11.29 25.00 19.99
C TRP A 283 -11.12 26.00 18.84
N ARG A 284 -11.83 25.80 17.73
CA ARG A 284 -11.82 26.68 16.56
C ARG A 284 -13.23 26.89 16.04
N LYS A 285 -13.57 28.15 15.74
CA LYS A 285 -14.88 28.44 15.14
C LYS A 285 -14.83 28.14 13.65
N VAL A 286 -15.91 27.60 13.12
CA VAL A 286 -16.06 27.41 11.68
C VAL A 286 -16.59 28.71 11.08
N VAL A 287 -15.77 29.38 10.27
CA VAL A 287 -16.13 30.66 9.62
C VAL A 287 -16.74 30.47 8.24
N LYS A 288 -16.48 29.33 7.62
CA LYS A 288 -16.98 29.01 6.29
C LYS A 288 -17.34 27.54 6.20
N ILE A 289 -18.56 27.28 5.74
CA ILE A 289 -19.06 25.95 5.45
C ILE A 289 -19.21 25.84 3.93
N LEU A 290 -18.53 24.87 3.33
CA LEU A 290 -18.53 24.61 1.89
C LEU A 290 -18.96 23.17 1.61
N PRO A 291 -20.28 22.90 1.51
CA PRO A 291 -20.76 21.64 0.97
C PRO A 291 -20.28 21.46 -0.47
N HIS A 292 -20.18 20.21 -0.95
CA HIS A 292 -19.89 19.95 -2.34
C HIS A 292 -20.89 20.69 -3.25
N PRO A 293 -20.48 21.30 -4.38
CA PRO A 293 -21.38 22.11 -5.22
C PRO A 293 -22.63 21.39 -5.73
N THR A 294 -22.56 20.07 -5.86
CA THR A 294 -23.65 19.19 -6.31
C THR A 294 -24.35 18.46 -5.15
N TYR A 295 -24.09 18.86 -3.91
CA TYR A 295 -24.82 18.38 -2.74
C TYR A 295 -26.17 19.09 -2.65
N ASP A 296 -27.25 18.30 -2.57
CA ASP A 296 -28.59 18.82 -2.34
C ASP A 296 -29.36 17.90 -1.39
N ALA A 297 -29.52 18.34 -0.15
CA ALA A 297 -30.22 17.61 0.88
C ALA A 297 -31.72 17.40 0.60
N THR A 298 -32.33 18.24 -0.24
CA THR A 298 -33.75 18.16 -0.60
C THR A 298 -34.02 17.06 -1.63
N ILE A 299 -33.04 16.77 -2.48
CA ILE A 299 -33.11 15.72 -3.50
C ILE A 299 -32.62 14.40 -2.91
N ASN A 300 -31.39 14.38 -2.38
CA ASN A 300 -30.79 13.21 -1.76
C ASN A 300 -29.74 13.63 -0.75
N LYS A 301 -30.10 13.52 0.54
CA LYS A 301 -29.26 13.86 1.70
C LYS A 301 -27.89 13.18 1.72
N HIS A 302 -27.71 12.09 0.99
CA HIS A 302 -26.47 11.30 1.00
C HIS A 302 -25.68 11.42 -0.31
N HIS A 303 -26.25 11.99 -1.37
CA HIS A 303 -25.53 12.19 -2.63
C HIS A 303 -24.53 13.34 -2.52
N ASN A 304 -23.25 13.09 -2.81
CA ASN A 304 -22.16 14.06 -2.62
C ASN A 304 -22.09 14.61 -1.20
N ASP A 305 -22.34 13.74 -0.23
CA ASP A 305 -22.37 14.05 1.20
C ASP A 305 -20.95 14.27 1.75
N ILE A 306 -20.38 15.42 1.39
CA ILE A 306 -19.07 15.89 1.79
C ILE A 306 -19.07 17.42 1.85
N ALA A 307 -18.44 17.98 2.89
CA ALA A 307 -18.26 19.41 3.07
C ALA A 307 -16.85 19.72 3.58
N LEU A 308 -16.35 20.89 3.19
CA LEU A 308 -15.12 21.49 3.69
C LEU A 308 -15.45 22.61 4.67
N LEU A 309 -14.74 22.66 5.79
CA LEU A 309 -14.91 23.69 6.82
C LEU A 309 -13.63 24.51 6.92
N GLU A 310 -13.74 25.84 6.84
CA GLU A 310 -12.64 26.76 7.10
C GLU A 310 -12.70 27.24 8.54
N LEU A 311 -11.57 27.14 9.25
CA LEU A 311 -11.42 27.57 10.63
C LEU A 311 -11.09 29.08 10.70
N ASP A 312 -11.56 29.72 11.77
CA ASP A 312 -11.24 31.11 12.10
C ASP A 312 -9.74 31.35 12.31
N GLN A 313 -9.09 30.40 12.97
CA GLN A 313 -7.65 30.40 13.23
C GLN A 313 -7.03 29.04 12.89
N PRO A 314 -5.76 29.00 12.43
CA PRO A 314 -5.09 27.74 12.19
C PRO A 314 -4.93 26.91 13.47
N LEU A 315 -4.97 25.59 13.32
CA LEU A 315 -4.62 24.63 14.34
C LEU A 315 -3.11 24.64 14.56
N SER A 316 -2.70 24.51 15.82
CA SER A 316 -1.29 24.34 16.17
C SER A 316 -0.98 22.86 16.25
N PHE A 317 -0.27 22.32 15.25
CA PHE A 317 0.03 20.90 15.23
C PHE A 317 0.96 20.49 16.38
N ASN A 318 0.61 19.38 17.02
CA ASN A 318 1.32 18.79 18.14
C ASN A 318 1.10 17.26 18.15
N SER A 319 1.52 16.57 19.21
CA SER A 319 1.43 15.11 19.27
C SER A 319 0.00 14.53 19.25
N TYR A 320 -1.01 15.35 19.56
CA TYR A 320 -2.43 15.00 19.65
C TYR A 320 -3.27 15.65 18.54
N VAL A 321 -2.72 16.61 17.80
CA VAL A 321 -3.38 17.33 16.70
C VAL A 321 -2.50 17.33 15.47
N THR A 322 -2.81 16.49 14.49
CA THR A 322 -2.06 16.37 13.22
C THR A 322 -2.99 16.10 12.05
N PRO A 323 -2.68 16.52 10.83
CA PRO A 323 -3.56 16.28 9.68
C PRO A 323 -3.54 14.81 9.24
N ILE A 324 -4.62 14.34 8.60
CA ILE A 324 -4.65 13.04 7.90
C ILE A 324 -4.09 13.20 6.48
N CYS A 325 -3.38 12.19 5.97
CA CYS A 325 -2.88 12.28 4.59
C CYS A 325 -4.01 12.11 3.57
N ILE A 326 -3.93 12.92 2.51
CA ILE A 326 -4.79 12.82 1.33
C ILE A 326 -3.97 12.20 0.19
N GLY A 327 -4.40 11.03 -0.30
CA GLY A 327 -3.75 10.31 -1.38
C GLY A 327 -4.11 10.85 -2.78
N ASN A 328 -3.51 10.24 -3.81
CA ASN A 328 -4.01 10.39 -5.19
C ASN A 328 -5.15 9.38 -5.44
N ARG A 329 -5.90 9.56 -6.55
CA ARG A 329 -7.11 8.78 -6.82
C ARG A 329 -6.84 7.27 -6.85
N ASP A 330 -5.83 6.86 -7.59
CA ASP A 330 -5.57 5.45 -7.86
C ASP A 330 -5.01 4.75 -6.60
N PHE A 331 -4.12 5.43 -5.89
CA PHE A 331 -3.59 5.00 -4.59
C PHE A 331 -4.67 4.88 -3.53
N THR A 332 -5.54 5.89 -3.38
CA THR A 332 -6.66 5.85 -2.42
C THR A 332 -7.65 4.74 -2.75
N ASN A 333 -7.93 4.49 -4.04
CA ASN A 333 -8.80 3.39 -4.47
C ASN A 333 -8.18 2.01 -4.18
N ALA A 334 -6.87 1.86 -4.40
CA ALA A 334 -6.14 0.63 -4.09
C ALA A 334 -6.12 0.35 -2.58
N LEU A 335 -5.76 1.35 -1.78
CA LEU A 335 -5.79 1.27 -0.32
C LEU A 335 -7.16 0.84 0.21
N LEU A 336 -8.23 1.47 -0.31
CA LEU A 336 -9.58 1.18 0.11
C LEU A 336 -9.96 -0.30 -0.07
N LYS A 337 -9.51 -0.94 -1.15
CA LYS A 337 -9.85 -2.34 -1.46
C LYS A 337 -8.98 -3.35 -0.70
N LEU A 338 -7.71 -3.01 -0.42
CA LEU A 338 -6.71 -3.93 0.10
C LEU A 338 -6.54 -3.86 1.61
N GLY A 339 -6.77 -2.70 2.20
CA GLY A 339 -6.58 -2.46 3.64
C GLY A 339 -7.84 -2.74 4.45
N MET A 340 -7.63 -2.97 5.76
CA MET A 340 -8.70 -2.78 6.73
C MET A 340 -8.84 -1.28 7.00
N GLY A 341 -10.06 -0.76 6.91
CA GLY A 341 -10.35 0.60 7.34
C GLY A 341 -10.46 0.69 8.84
N THR A 342 -10.01 1.80 9.40
CA THR A 342 -10.27 2.20 10.79
C THR A 342 -11.18 3.41 10.78
N VAL A 343 -12.30 3.29 11.48
CA VAL A 343 -13.24 4.36 11.74
C VAL A 343 -13.12 4.79 13.19
N SER A 344 -13.33 6.06 13.44
CA SER A 344 -13.28 6.64 14.78
C SER A 344 -14.36 7.69 14.99
N GLY A 345 -14.79 7.82 16.24
CA GLY A 345 -15.79 8.80 16.65
C GLY A 345 -16.32 8.58 18.06
N TRP A 346 -17.23 9.47 18.45
CA TRP A 346 -17.95 9.43 19.74
C TRP A 346 -19.41 9.02 19.58
N GLY A 347 -19.75 8.38 18.45
CA GLY A 347 -21.10 7.91 18.17
C GLY A 347 -21.62 6.92 19.20
N SER A 348 -22.93 6.67 19.12
CA SER A 348 -23.63 5.77 20.02
C SER A 348 -23.03 4.36 19.96
N THR A 349 -22.67 3.83 21.13
CA THR A 349 -22.05 2.49 21.20
C THR A 349 -23.03 1.35 20.87
N LEU A 350 -24.32 1.65 20.82
CA LEU A 350 -25.42 0.72 20.54
C LEU A 350 -26.43 1.47 19.68
N PHE A 351 -27.22 0.75 18.88
CA PHE A 351 -28.32 1.36 18.15
C PHE A 351 -29.29 2.07 19.13
N ARG A 352 -29.50 3.39 18.93
CA ARG A 352 -30.24 4.28 19.85
C ARG A 352 -29.68 4.35 21.28
N GLY A 353 -28.42 3.96 21.47
CA GLY A 353 -27.69 4.08 22.73
C GLY A 353 -27.16 5.49 22.96
N ARG A 354 -26.56 5.71 24.13
CA ARG A 354 -25.88 6.97 24.44
C ARG A 354 -24.57 7.08 23.63
N PRO A 355 -24.18 8.30 23.21
CA PRO A 355 -22.86 8.58 22.66
C PRO A 355 -21.75 8.09 23.60
N ALA A 356 -20.62 7.69 23.02
CA ALA A 356 -19.44 7.36 23.79
C ALA A 356 -18.81 8.64 24.35
N THR A 357 -18.30 8.58 25.58
CA THR A 357 -17.58 9.72 26.18
C THR A 357 -16.14 9.73 25.72
N THR A 358 -15.53 8.54 25.69
CA THR A 358 -14.17 8.29 25.21
C THR A 358 -14.20 7.96 23.72
N LEU A 359 -13.25 8.50 22.97
CA LEU A 359 -13.10 8.25 21.54
C LEU A 359 -12.99 6.76 21.24
N GLN A 360 -13.87 6.26 20.38
CA GLN A 360 -13.89 4.86 19.96
C GLN A 360 -13.13 4.69 18.64
N ILE A 361 -12.56 3.50 18.46
CA ILE A 361 -12.03 3.03 17.18
C ILE A 361 -12.66 1.69 16.81
N LEU A 362 -12.88 1.50 15.51
CA LEU A 362 -13.39 0.26 14.95
C LEU A 362 -12.67 -0.05 13.64
N LYS A 363 -12.19 -1.30 13.50
CA LYS A 363 -11.62 -1.78 12.25
C LYS A 363 -12.65 -2.56 11.46
N VAL A 364 -12.90 -2.15 10.21
CA VAL A 364 -13.90 -2.75 9.31
C VAL A 364 -13.31 -3.02 7.93
N PRO A 365 -13.59 -4.18 7.33
CA PRO A 365 -13.16 -4.47 5.96
C PRO A 365 -14.04 -3.74 4.95
N PHE A 366 -13.46 -3.42 3.80
CA PHE A 366 -14.21 -3.00 2.62
C PHE A 366 -15.13 -4.13 2.14
N VAL A 367 -16.32 -3.76 1.66
CA VAL A 367 -17.30 -4.69 1.10
C VAL A 367 -17.43 -4.44 -0.39
N ASP A 368 -17.37 -5.50 -1.18
CA ASP A 368 -17.52 -5.40 -2.63
C ASP A 368 -18.88 -4.83 -3.02
N ARG A 369 -18.91 -4.16 -4.17
CA ARG A 369 -20.08 -3.40 -4.62
C ARG A 369 -21.32 -4.28 -4.82
N PRO A 370 -21.25 -5.47 -5.46
CA PRO A 370 -22.40 -6.38 -5.55
C PRO A 370 -22.98 -6.78 -4.20
N THR A 371 -22.14 -7.13 -3.22
CA THR A 371 -22.58 -7.48 -1.86
C THR A 371 -23.20 -6.27 -1.15
N CYS A 372 -22.60 -5.08 -1.28
CA CYS A 372 -23.11 -3.82 -0.75
C CYS A 372 -24.50 -3.48 -1.32
N LEU A 373 -24.68 -3.57 -2.64
CA LEU A 373 -25.96 -3.29 -3.31
C LEU A 373 -27.05 -4.27 -2.90
N LYS A 374 -26.73 -5.56 -2.73
CA LYS A 374 -27.69 -6.57 -2.27
C LYS A 374 -28.10 -6.40 -0.80
N SER A 375 -27.30 -5.67 -0.01
CA SER A 375 -27.53 -5.51 1.42
C SER A 375 -28.65 -4.52 1.76
N THR A 376 -29.02 -3.62 0.85
CA THR A 376 -29.96 -2.51 1.12
C THR A 376 -30.96 -2.35 -0.04
N SER A 377 -32.16 -1.86 0.27
CA SER A 377 -33.14 -1.43 -0.74
C SER A 377 -32.86 -0.02 -1.29
N THR A 378 -31.95 0.72 -0.66
CA THR A 378 -31.59 2.09 -1.02
C THR A 378 -30.49 2.07 -2.08
N THR A 379 -30.58 2.97 -3.06
CA THR A 379 -29.58 3.06 -4.13
C THR A 379 -28.24 3.54 -3.60
N ILE A 380 -27.19 2.71 -3.71
CA ILE A 380 -25.81 3.08 -3.40
C ILE A 380 -25.12 3.58 -4.66
N LEU A 381 -24.75 4.86 -4.68
CA LEU A 381 -24.08 5.52 -5.81
C LEU A 381 -22.59 5.17 -5.90
N GLN A 382 -21.95 5.44 -7.05
CA GLN A 382 -20.52 5.12 -7.27
C GLN A 382 -19.55 5.96 -6.42
N ASN A 383 -20.01 7.11 -5.93
CA ASN A 383 -19.27 7.96 -4.99
C ASN A 383 -19.43 7.51 -3.53
N MET A 384 -20.02 6.35 -3.29
CA MET A 384 -20.19 5.71 -1.99
C MET A 384 -19.54 4.32 -1.97
N PHE A 385 -19.28 3.79 -0.78
CA PHE A 385 -18.91 2.39 -0.59
C PHE A 385 -19.42 1.85 0.75
N CYS A 386 -19.52 0.53 0.86
CA CYS A 386 -19.84 -0.14 2.11
C CYS A 386 -18.58 -0.66 2.80
N ALA A 387 -18.58 -0.65 4.13
CA ALA A 387 -17.61 -1.37 4.94
C ALA A 387 -18.26 -1.94 6.21
N GLY A 388 -17.80 -3.12 6.63
CA GLY A 388 -18.35 -3.81 7.79
C GLY A 388 -18.28 -5.33 7.66
N PHE A 389 -18.74 -6.03 8.70
CA PHE A 389 -18.77 -7.48 8.74
C PHE A 389 -20.16 -8.02 8.39
N SER A 390 -20.23 -9.04 7.54
CA SER A 390 -21.51 -9.63 7.12
C SER A 390 -22.31 -10.24 8.26
N ALA A 391 -21.64 -10.75 9.30
CA ALA A 391 -22.27 -11.24 10.53
C ALA A 391 -22.93 -10.11 11.35
N GLY A 392 -22.70 -8.84 10.98
CA GLY A 392 -23.04 -7.69 11.79
C GLY A 392 -22.18 -7.66 13.05
N GLY A 393 -22.74 -7.10 14.11
CA GLY A 393 -22.07 -7.06 15.41
C GLY A 393 -20.91 -6.05 15.49
N SER A 394 -20.63 -5.30 14.42
CA SER A 394 -19.53 -4.34 14.31
C SER A 394 -19.83 -3.30 13.24
N ASP A 395 -20.14 -2.06 13.65
CA ASP A 395 -20.50 -0.97 12.71
C ASP A 395 -20.40 0.42 13.36
N THR A 396 -20.34 1.45 12.52
CA THR A 396 -20.53 2.86 12.92
C THR A 396 -21.97 3.13 13.33
N CYS A 397 -22.19 4.14 14.17
CA CYS A 397 -23.53 4.50 14.62
C CYS A 397 -23.77 6.01 14.68
N GLY A 398 -24.96 6.42 15.13
CA GLY A 398 -25.34 7.83 15.21
C GLY A 398 -24.34 8.63 16.03
N GLY A 399 -23.82 9.73 15.47
CA GLY A 399 -22.78 10.58 16.06
C GLY A 399 -21.37 10.35 15.49
N ASP A 400 -21.14 9.27 14.74
CA ASP A 400 -19.90 9.06 13.98
C ASP A 400 -19.93 9.74 12.60
N SER A 401 -21.09 10.25 12.18
CA SER A 401 -21.30 10.95 10.90
C SER A 401 -20.26 12.05 10.69
N GLY A 402 -19.69 12.11 9.48
CA GLY A 402 -18.62 13.04 9.14
C GLY A 402 -17.22 12.66 9.66
N GLY A 403 -17.14 11.65 10.53
CA GLY A 403 -15.87 11.10 11.00
C GLY A 403 -15.05 10.41 9.90
N PRO A 404 -13.75 10.21 10.14
CA PRO A 404 -12.84 9.61 9.17
C PRO A 404 -13.04 8.11 9.04
N TYR A 405 -13.00 7.62 7.80
CA TYR A 405 -12.62 6.24 7.48
C TYR A 405 -11.19 6.28 6.93
N THR A 406 -10.24 5.71 7.68
CA THR A 406 -8.80 5.76 7.37
C THR A 406 -8.22 4.40 7.06
N THR A 407 -7.19 4.36 6.22
CA THR A 407 -6.44 3.14 5.93
C THR A 407 -4.96 3.39 6.20
N GLU A 408 -4.32 2.44 6.89
CA GLU A 408 -2.89 2.50 7.25
C GLU A 408 -2.05 1.71 6.24
N ILE A 409 -0.91 2.30 5.87
CA ILE A 409 0.11 1.65 5.08
C ILE A 409 1.50 2.12 5.51
N GLU A 410 2.36 1.15 5.84
CA GLU A 410 3.75 1.38 6.27
C GLU A 410 3.91 2.48 7.34
N GLY A 411 2.98 2.49 8.31
CA GLY A 411 2.96 3.45 9.42
C GLY A 411 2.40 4.84 9.08
N THR A 412 1.81 5.01 7.89
CA THR A 412 1.18 6.26 7.46
C THR A 412 -0.31 6.04 7.17
N TRP A 413 -1.15 6.91 7.74
CA TRP A 413 -2.59 6.84 7.64
C TRP A 413 -3.11 7.78 6.56
N PHE A 414 -4.02 7.28 5.72
CA PHE A 414 -4.66 8.04 4.65
C PHE A 414 -6.18 8.06 4.82
N LEU A 415 -6.80 9.19 4.49
CA LEU A 415 -8.25 9.31 4.43
C LEU A 415 -8.78 8.64 3.16
N THR A 416 -9.56 7.58 3.31
CA THR A 416 -10.13 6.82 2.18
C THR A 416 -11.65 6.96 2.10
N GLY A 417 -12.31 7.27 3.22
CA GLY A 417 -13.75 7.57 3.26
C GLY A 417 -14.16 8.54 4.36
N ILE A 418 -15.42 8.94 4.33
CA ILE A 418 -16.08 9.76 5.36
C ILE A 418 -17.37 9.05 5.75
N THR A 419 -17.60 8.87 7.05
CA THR A 419 -18.82 8.22 7.57
C THR A 419 -20.05 9.03 7.17
N SER A 420 -21.01 8.41 6.49
CA SER A 420 -22.20 9.10 5.97
C SER A 420 -23.48 8.59 6.62
N TRP A 421 -23.89 7.34 6.38
CA TRP A 421 -25.13 6.78 6.92
C TRP A 421 -25.11 5.25 7.01
N GLY A 422 -26.12 4.65 7.62
CA GLY A 422 -26.26 3.20 7.75
C GLY A 422 -27.70 2.78 8.11
N GLU A 423 -28.06 1.54 7.78
CA GLU A 423 -29.38 0.97 8.11
C GLU A 423 -29.34 0.19 9.41
N GLU A 424 -29.61 0.89 10.52
CA GLU A 424 -29.43 0.36 11.89
C GLU A 424 -27.96 -0.01 12.18
N CYS A 425 -27.51 0.25 13.40
CA CYS A 425 -26.10 0.03 13.73
C CYS A 425 -25.83 -1.46 13.99
N ALA A 426 -24.86 -2.04 13.27
CA ALA A 426 -24.33 -3.39 13.50
C ALA A 426 -25.34 -4.53 13.28
N LYS A 427 -26.33 -4.31 12.42
CA LYS A 427 -27.31 -5.32 12.04
C LYS A 427 -26.67 -6.39 11.15
N PRO A 428 -26.91 -7.69 11.40
CA PRO A 428 -26.46 -8.76 10.50
C PRO A 428 -26.94 -8.53 9.07
N GLY A 429 -26.04 -8.68 8.10
CA GLY A 429 -26.32 -8.46 6.68
C GLY A 429 -26.44 -7.00 6.24
N LYS A 430 -26.15 -6.03 7.12
CA LYS A 430 -26.04 -4.60 6.79
C LYS A 430 -24.61 -4.12 7.01
N TYR A 431 -24.29 -2.99 6.37
CA TYR A 431 -22.96 -2.38 6.40
C TYR A 431 -23.09 -0.86 6.57
N GLY A 432 -22.06 -0.24 7.13
CA GLY A 432 -21.95 1.22 7.13
C GLY A 432 -21.65 1.73 5.72
N ILE A 433 -22.23 2.89 5.38
CA ILE A 433 -22.07 3.56 4.10
C ILE A 433 -21.20 4.80 4.28
N TYR A 434 -20.19 4.91 3.43
CA TYR A 434 -19.17 5.94 3.49
C TYR A 434 -19.08 6.66 2.15
N THR A 435 -18.85 7.98 2.21
CA THR A 435 -18.52 8.79 1.03
C THR A 435 -17.10 8.44 0.58
N ARG A 436 -16.93 8.08 -0.70
CA ARG A 436 -15.64 7.68 -1.30
C ARG A 436 -14.78 8.91 -1.60
N VAL A 437 -13.77 9.18 -0.77
CA VAL A 437 -12.92 10.39 -0.87
C VAL A 437 -12.16 10.49 -2.19
N SER A 438 -11.78 9.35 -2.80
CA SER A 438 -11.05 9.33 -4.08
C SER A 438 -11.77 10.03 -5.23
N LYS A 439 -13.11 10.13 -5.19
CA LYS A 439 -13.92 10.83 -6.20
C LYS A 439 -13.93 12.36 -6.01
N TYR A 440 -13.43 12.89 -4.88
CA TYR A 440 -13.47 14.32 -4.53
C TYR A 440 -12.08 14.97 -4.39
N LEU A 441 -11.00 14.22 -4.61
CA LEU A 441 -9.64 14.68 -4.34
C LEU A 441 -9.28 15.99 -5.06
N LYS A 442 -9.71 16.15 -6.32
CA LYS A 442 -9.47 17.37 -7.08
C LYS A 442 -10.13 18.58 -6.39
N TRP A 443 -11.41 18.48 -6.07
CA TRP A 443 -12.16 19.53 -5.38
C TRP A 443 -11.56 19.87 -4.01
N ILE A 444 -11.16 18.86 -3.24
CA ILE A 444 -10.49 19.04 -1.94
C ILE A 444 -9.18 19.81 -2.12
N LYS A 445 -8.31 19.38 -3.04
CA LYS A 445 -7.00 20.01 -3.28
C LYS A 445 -7.13 21.44 -3.78
N ASP A 446 -8.00 21.66 -4.77
CA ASP A 446 -8.20 22.98 -5.38
C ASP A 446 -8.75 23.99 -4.35
N THR A 447 -9.69 23.56 -3.50
CA THR A 447 -10.32 24.43 -2.49
C THR A 447 -9.38 24.72 -1.31
N THR A 448 -8.68 23.69 -0.82
CA THR A 448 -7.84 23.81 0.39
C THR A 448 -6.39 24.22 0.09
N ARG A 449 -6.03 24.35 -1.21
CA ARG A 449 -4.67 24.63 -1.70
C ARG A 449 -3.65 23.60 -1.22
N LEU A 450 -4.09 22.34 -1.09
CA LEU A 450 -3.23 21.23 -0.71
C LEU A 450 -2.40 20.79 -1.93
N THR A 451 -1.10 21.05 -1.90
CA THR A 451 -0.14 20.70 -2.96
C THR A 451 0.24 19.22 -2.92
#